data_AF-A0A260Z1P9-F1
#
_entry.id   AF-A0A260Z1P9-F1
#
_cell.length_a   1.000
_cell.length_b   1.000
_cell.length_c   1.000
_cell.angle_alpha   90.00
_cell.angle_beta   90.00
_cell.angle_gamma   90.00
#
_symmetry.space_group_name_H-M   'P 1'
#
loop_
_entity.id
_entity.type
_entity.pdbx_description
1 polymer ?
#
loop_
_entity_poly.entity_id
_entity_poly.type
_entity_poly.pdbx_seq_one_letter_code
_entity_poly.pdbx_strand_id
1 'polypeptide(L)'
;MRLLLISLLLGTSLASEGFLPDAYPASMEAARHIDAFFRATNANDKAGIIRLVKTDPSDHQNIDTFISTYQQIDYRFMSAKFTEENVMELDLFFISKSTRAQIPVIFSLIKWPASPTGWLIQGARREKSSSGKRKMAGDDVSDVVICWANFFMCMVNMVAGILTAAIG
;
A
#
# COMPACT_ATOMS: atom_id res chain seq x y z
N MET A 1 -0.66 -51.79 34.67
CA MET A 1 -0.37 -50.97 35.86
C MET A 1 0.48 -49.78 35.40
N ARG A 2 0.04 -48.56 35.69
CA ARG A 2 0.68 -47.28 35.32
C ARG A 2 2.08 -47.15 35.94
N LEU A 3 3.02 -46.52 35.24
CA LEU A 3 3.87 -45.46 35.79
C LEU A 3 4.61 -44.70 34.67
N LEU A 4 4.32 -43.40 34.61
CA LEU A 4 4.99 -42.33 33.88
C LEU A 4 6.35 -42.00 34.52
N LEU A 5 7.30 -41.45 33.75
CA LEU A 5 8.20 -40.30 34.05
C LEU A 5 9.31 -40.22 32.97
N ILE A 6 9.19 -39.35 31.96
CA ILE A 6 9.79 -38.00 31.83
C ILE A 6 11.34 -38.00 31.87
N SER A 7 12.00 -37.65 30.75
CA SER A 7 12.91 -36.48 30.63
C SER A 7 13.80 -36.50 29.36
N LEU A 8 13.66 -35.42 28.58
CA LEU A 8 14.68 -34.57 27.96
C LEU A 8 15.65 -35.07 26.85
N LEU A 9 15.39 -34.55 25.64
CA LEU A 9 16.20 -33.56 24.89
C LEU A 9 17.71 -33.82 24.68
N LEU A 10 18.06 -34.02 23.40
CA LEU A 10 19.18 -33.43 22.63
C LEU A 10 18.99 -33.97 21.20
N GLY A 11 18.68 -33.21 20.15
CA GLY A 11 19.26 -31.93 19.76
C GLY A 11 20.02 -32.17 18.47
N THR A 12 19.43 -31.80 17.33
CA THR A 12 20.09 -31.20 16.16
C THR A 12 19.01 -30.70 15.21
N SER A 13 18.63 -29.45 15.43
CA SER A 13 17.99 -28.61 14.42
C SER A 13 18.96 -28.42 13.24
N LEU A 14 18.70 -29.10 12.13
CA LEU A 14 19.10 -28.61 10.82
C LEU A 14 18.03 -27.62 10.37
N ALA A 15 18.00 -26.46 11.02
CA ALA A 15 17.38 -25.29 10.43
C ALA A 15 18.34 -24.84 9.32
N SER A 16 17.98 -25.15 8.08
CA SER A 16 18.63 -24.56 6.93
C SER A 16 18.55 -23.04 7.07
N GLU A 17 19.71 -22.40 7.17
CA GLU A 17 19.88 -20.96 6.99
C GLU A 17 19.45 -20.58 5.56
N GLY A 18 18.13 -20.43 5.38
CA GLY A 18 17.53 -19.83 4.22
C GLY A 18 17.56 -18.32 4.42
N PHE A 19 18.65 -17.70 3.97
CA PHE A 19 18.83 -16.26 3.90
C PHE A 19 17.77 -15.63 2.98
N LEU A 20 16.62 -15.25 3.54
CA LEU A 20 15.71 -14.25 2.98
C LEU A 20 15.51 -13.18 4.06
N PRO A 21 16.45 -12.21 4.17
CA PRO A 21 16.42 -11.24 5.26
C PRO A 21 15.28 -10.24 5.00
N ASP A 22 14.29 -10.22 5.89
CA ASP A 22 13.25 -9.20 6.12
C ASP A 22 12.24 -8.84 5.00
N ALA A 23 12.55 -9.06 3.71
CA ALA A 23 11.69 -8.62 2.60
C ALA A 23 10.47 -9.55 2.35
N TYR A 24 10.61 -10.85 2.64
CA TYR A 24 9.57 -11.85 2.41
C TYR A 24 8.32 -11.64 3.31
N PRO A 25 8.44 -11.44 4.64
CA PRO A 25 7.27 -11.14 5.47
C PRO A 25 6.64 -9.78 5.14
N ALA A 26 7.45 -8.74 4.91
CA ALA A 26 6.94 -7.41 4.58
C ALA A 26 6.12 -7.41 3.28
N SER A 27 6.65 -8.03 2.22
CA SER A 27 5.99 -8.06 0.92
C SER A 27 4.67 -8.82 0.95
N MET A 28 4.61 -9.94 1.68
CA MET A 28 3.39 -10.72 1.83
C MET A 28 2.30 -9.94 2.60
N GLU A 29 2.67 -9.30 3.71
CA GLU A 29 1.73 -8.52 4.51
C GLU A 29 1.24 -7.27 3.75
N ALA A 30 2.14 -6.55 3.10
CA ALA A 30 1.82 -5.41 2.23
C ALA A 30 0.89 -5.79 1.09
N ALA A 31 1.21 -6.86 0.36
CA ALA A 31 0.41 -7.36 -0.75
C ALA A 31 -1.01 -7.72 -0.28
N ARG A 32 -1.13 -8.43 0.85
CA ARG A 32 -2.43 -8.75 1.44
C ARG A 32 -3.24 -7.49 1.79
N HIS A 33 -2.58 -6.48 2.35
CA HIS A 33 -3.24 -5.23 2.74
C HIS A 33 -3.71 -4.43 1.51
N ILE A 34 -2.83 -4.21 0.54
CA ILE A 34 -3.15 -3.41 -0.64
C ILE A 34 -4.21 -4.08 -1.51
N ASP A 35 -4.17 -5.41 -1.62
CA ASP A 35 -5.19 -6.20 -2.27
C ASP A 35 -6.56 -6.03 -1.61
N ALA A 36 -6.62 -6.05 -0.26
CA ALA A 36 -7.87 -5.82 0.46
C ALA A 36 -8.41 -4.41 0.21
N PHE A 37 -7.53 -3.40 0.19
CA PHE A 37 -7.88 -2.01 -0.04
C PHE A 37 -8.45 -1.77 -1.44
N PHE A 38 -7.79 -2.29 -2.49
CA PHE A 38 -8.30 -2.17 -3.85
C PHE A 38 -9.53 -3.03 -4.11
N ARG A 39 -9.67 -4.21 -3.48
CA ARG A 39 -10.91 -4.98 -3.53
C ARG A 39 -12.08 -4.22 -2.92
N ALA A 40 -11.90 -3.61 -1.75
CA ALA A 40 -12.94 -2.80 -1.12
C ALA A 40 -13.32 -1.58 -1.98
N THR A 41 -12.34 -0.90 -2.57
CA THR A 41 -12.55 0.21 -3.52
C THR A 41 -13.35 -0.23 -4.75
N ASN A 42 -12.97 -1.34 -5.38
CA ASN A 42 -13.67 -1.87 -6.57
C ASN A 42 -15.08 -2.40 -6.23
N ALA A 43 -15.30 -2.88 -5.01
CA ALA A 43 -16.60 -3.32 -4.52
C ALA A 43 -17.49 -2.17 -4.00
N ASN A 44 -17.00 -0.91 -4.02
CA ASN A 44 -17.67 0.24 -3.42
C ASN A 44 -17.96 0.07 -1.91
N ASP A 45 -17.13 -0.71 -1.20
CA ASP A 45 -17.26 -0.99 0.23
C ASP A 45 -16.60 0.11 1.07
N LYS A 46 -17.32 1.21 1.27
CA LYS A 46 -16.87 2.37 2.07
C LYS A 46 -16.42 1.98 3.47
N ALA A 47 -17.19 1.12 4.14
CA ALA A 47 -16.87 0.70 5.51
C ALA A 47 -15.59 -0.15 5.54
N GLY A 48 -15.40 -1.03 4.55
CA GLY A 48 -14.17 -1.80 4.36
C GLY A 48 -12.95 -0.89 4.13
N ILE A 49 -13.07 0.12 3.26
CA ILE A 49 -12.00 1.09 3.01
C ILE A 49 -11.61 1.83 4.30
N ILE A 50 -12.59 2.34 5.05
CA ILE A 50 -12.36 3.07 6.32
C ILE A 50 -11.63 2.19 7.36
N ARG A 51 -11.87 0.87 7.37
CA ARG A 51 -11.16 -0.06 8.27
C ARG A 51 -9.72 -0.37 7.84
N LEU A 52 -9.31 0.02 6.64
CA LEU A 52 -7.99 -0.24 6.07
C LEU A 52 -7.12 1.03 6.00
N VAL A 53 -7.70 2.22 6.21
CA VAL A 53 -6.99 3.50 6.14
C VAL A 53 -7.16 4.25 7.46
N LYS A 54 -6.06 4.77 7.99
CA LYS A 54 -6.10 5.71 9.11
C LYS A 54 -6.68 7.03 8.62
N THR A 55 -7.91 7.31 9.01
CA THR A 55 -8.66 8.51 8.60
C THR A 55 -9.42 9.08 9.79
N ASP A 56 -9.66 10.39 9.74
CA ASP A 56 -10.58 11.06 10.64
C ASP A 56 -11.99 11.11 10.01
N PRO A 57 -13.07 11.24 10.81
CA PRO A 57 -14.43 11.31 10.27
C PRO A 57 -14.64 12.40 9.22
N SER A 58 -13.90 13.51 9.31
CA SER A 58 -13.91 14.59 8.31
C SER A 58 -13.43 14.16 6.93
N ASP A 59 -12.59 13.13 6.85
CA ASP A 59 -12.08 12.63 5.57
C ASP A 59 -13.17 11.88 4.80
N HIS A 60 -14.12 11.27 5.52
CA HIS A 60 -15.12 10.34 4.95
C HIS A 60 -16.07 11.03 3.98
N GLN A 61 -16.23 12.35 4.05
CA GLN A 61 -17.02 13.13 3.09
C GLN A 61 -16.48 13.01 1.64
N ASN A 62 -15.21 12.65 1.46
CA ASN A 62 -14.55 12.55 0.15
C ASN A 62 -14.48 11.11 -0.38
N ILE A 63 -15.04 10.12 0.35
CA ILE A 63 -14.85 8.71 0.02
C ILE A 63 -15.52 8.30 -1.30
N ASP A 64 -16.66 8.90 -1.65
CA ASP A 64 -17.34 8.64 -2.92
C ASP A 64 -16.50 9.08 -4.12
N THR A 65 -16.01 10.32 -4.09
CA THR A 65 -15.11 10.87 -5.11
C THR A 65 -13.82 10.07 -5.21
N PHE A 66 -13.28 9.63 -4.08
CA PHE A 66 -12.12 8.75 -4.04
C PHE A 66 -12.41 7.42 -4.76
N ILE A 67 -13.50 6.74 -4.43
CA ILE A 67 -13.85 5.45 -5.05
C ILE A 67 -14.05 5.61 -6.56
N SER A 68 -14.84 6.60 -7.00
CA SER A 68 -15.10 6.79 -8.44
C SER A 68 -13.82 7.04 -9.24
N THR A 69 -12.87 7.75 -8.63
CA THR A 69 -11.57 8.05 -9.24
C THR A 69 -10.67 6.81 -9.26
N TYR A 70 -10.56 6.10 -8.14
CA TYR A 70 -9.65 4.96 -8.01
C TYR A 70 -10.15 3.68 -8.69
N GLN A 71 -11.45 3.58 -8.99
CA GLN A 71 -11.96 2.53 -9.88
C GLN A 71 -11.42 2.66 -11.32
N GLN A 72 -10.91 3.82 -11.72
CA GLN A 72 -10.24 4.03 -13.01
C GLN A 72 -8.75 3.65 -12.99
N ILE A 73 -8.24 3.17 -11.86
CA ILE A 73 -6.83 2.88 -11.64
C ILE A 73 -6.64 1.38 -11.38
N ASP A 74 -5.69 0.78 -12.08
CA ASP A 74 -5.07 -0.49 -11.70
C ASP A 74 -3.79 -0.23 -10.89
N TYR A 75 -3.28 -1.24 -10.20
CA TYR A 75 -1.99 -1.15 -9.53
C TYR A 75 -1.09 -2.33 -9.87
N ARG A 76 0.22 -2.12 -9.70
CA ARG A 76 1.23 -3.17 -9.69
C ARG A 76 2.05 -3.05 -8.42
N PHE A 77 2.04 -4.11 -7.62
CA PHE A 77 2.93 -4.27 -6.48
C PHE A 77 4.38 -4.38 -6.95
N MET A 78 5.29 -3.66 -6.31
CA MET A 78 6.73 -3.72 -6.62
C MET A 78 7.52 -4.34 -5.47
N SER A 79 7.49 -3.73 -4.30
CA SER A 79 8.27 -4.13 -3.14
C SER A 79 7.62 -3.64 -1.85
N ALA A 80 7.96 -4.28 -0.74
CA ALA A 80 7.71 -3.70 0.57
C ALA A 80 8.86 -4.01 1.53
N LYS A 81 9.04 -3.14 2.51
CA LYS A 81 10.04 -3.29 3.58
C LYS A 81 9.47 -2.77 4.89
N PHE A 82 9.85 -3.40 6.00
CA PHE A 82 9.71 -2.78 7.30
C PHE A 82 10.74 -1.65 7.40
N THR A 83 10.28 -0.44 7.71
CA THR A 83 11.19 0.68 8.02
C THR A 83 11.47 0.76 9.51
N GLU A 84 10.50 0.31 10.32
CA GLU A 84 10.56 0.20 11.78
C GLU A 84 9.70 -0.99 12.21
N GLU A 85 9.76 -1.40 13.49
CA GLU A 85 9.03 -2.57 14.01
C GLU A 85 7.52 -2.55 13.70
N ASN A 86 6.92 -1.35 13.65
CA ASN A 86 5.49 -1.17 13.44
C ASN A 86 5.14 -0.32 12.20
N VAL A 87 6.13 -0.08 11.33
CA VAL A 87 5.96 0.75 10.13
C VAL A 87 6.52 0.02 8.91
N MET A 88 5.73 0.02 7.85
CA MET A 88 6.07 -0.62 6.59
C MET A 88 5.88 0.37 5.45
N GLU A 89 6.81 0.35 4.50
CA GLU A 89 6.67 1.05 3.22
C GLU A 89 6.44 0.04 2.11
N LEU A 90 5.56 0.41 1.19
CA LEU A 90 5.12 -0.39 0.06
C LEU A 90 5.23 0.46 -1.21
N ASP A 91 5.99 -0.03 -2.18
CA ASP A 91 6.15 0.59 -3.50
C ASP A 91 5.15 0.00 -4.49
N LEU A 92 4.42 0.88 -5.17
CA LEU A 92 3.41 0.55 -6.17
C LEU A 92 3.65 1.36 -7.45
N PHE A 93 3.22 0.81 -8.58
CA PHE A 93 2.80 1.63 -9.71
C PHE A 93 1.28 1.74 -9.74
N PHE A 94 0.76 2.96 -9.79
CA PHE A 94 -0.60 3.19 -10.27
C PHE A 94 -0.61 3.27 -11.78
N ILE A 95 -1.58 2.60 -12.39
CA ILE A 95 -1.71 2.45 -13.82
C ILE A 95 -3.10 2.94 -14.19
N SER A 96 -3.19 4.02 -14.97
CA SER A 96 -4.48 4.46 -15.50
C SER A 96 -5.05 3.40 -16.44
N LYS A 97 -6.32 3.02 -16.23
CA LYS A 97 -6.99 2.04 -17.11
C LYS A 97 -7.17 2.58 -18.53
N SER A 98 -7.47 3.87 -18.66
CA SER A 98 -7.71 4.51 -19.96
C SER A 98 -6.42 4.85 -20.70
N THR A 99 -5.45 5.44 -20.01
CA THR A 99 -4.25 6.00 -20.65
C THR A 99 -3.05 5.07 -20.59
N ARG A 100 -3.09 4.06 -19.71
CA ARG A 100 -1.97 3.17 -19.37
C ARG A 100 -0.74 3.91 -18.82
N ALA A 101 -0.86 5.21 -18.54
CA ALA A 101 0.17 5.99 -17.86
C ALA A 101 0.42 5.42 -16.47
N GLN A 102 1.68 5.45 -16.04
CA GLN A 102 2.12 4.87 -14.78
C GLN A 102 2.77 5.92 -13.91
N ILE A 103 2.43 5.93 -12.62
CA ILE A 103 3.14 6.73 -11.62
C ILE A 103 3.60 5.85 -10.45
N PRO A 104 4.85 6.01 -10.00
CA PRO A 104 5.32 5.37 -8.78
C PRO A 104 4.67 6.03 -7.57
N VAL A 105 4.15 5.22 -6.66
CA VAL A 105 3.53 5.65 -5.41
C VAL A 105 4.02 4.76 -4.28
N ILE A 106 4.38 5.38 -3.17
CA ILE A 106 4.81 4.72 -1.95
C ILE A 106 3.71 4.86 -0.92
N PHE A 107 3.23 3.75 -0.40
CA PHE A 107 2.28 3.69 0.70
C PHE A 107 3.06 3.46 1.99
N SER A 108 2.68 4.18 3.04
CA SER A 108 3.16 3.93 4.40
C SER A 108 2.03 3.28 5.20
N LEU A 109 2.34 2.15 5.80
CA LEU A 109 1.43 1.36 6.62
C LEU A 109 1.91 1.37 8.06
N ILE A 110 0.96 1.41 8.99
CA ILE A 110 1.20 1.30 10.43
C ILE A 110 0.49 0.08 11.00
N LYS A 111 1.15 -0.63 11.91
CA LYS A 111 0.58 -1.81 12.56
C LYS A 111 -0.64 -1.42 13.39
N TRP A 112 -1.75 -2.10 13.17
CA TRP A 112 -3.01 -1.86 13.87
C TRP A 112 -3.80 -3.17 14.01
N PRO A 113 -3.69 -3.88 15.15
CA PRO A 113 -4.29 -5.20 15.31
C PRO A 113 -5.80 -5.27 15.09
N ALA A 114 -6.53 -4.18 15.29
CA ALA A 114 -7.97 -4.11 15.05
C ALA A 114 -8.35 -3.98 13.56
N SER A 115 -7.40 -3.70 12.67
CA SER A 115 -7.64 -3.73 11.23
C SER A 115 -7.86 -5.16 10.75
N PRO A 116 -8.72 -5.41 9.74
CA PRO A 116 -8.93 -6.74 9.16
C PRO A 116 -7.65 -7.44 8.67
N THR A 117 -6.61 -6.66 8.40
CA THR A 117 -5.31 -7.15 7.92
C THR A 117 -4.19 -6.93 8.94
N GLY A 118 -4.48 -6.39 10.12
CA GLY A 118 -3.46 -6.01 11.10
C GLY A 118 -2.66 -4.75 10.76
N TRP A 119 -3.00 -4.05 9.67
CA TRP A 119 -2.32 -2.84 9.19
C TRP A 119 -3.34 -1.76 8.77
N LEU A 120 -2.94 -0.49 8.85
CA LEU A 120 -3.65 0.63 8.25
C LEU A 120 -2.72 1.37 7.30
N ILE A 121 -3.24 1.84 6.16
CA ILE A 121 -2.57 2.89 5.39
C ILE A 121 -2.61 4.17 6.22
N GLN A 122 -1.45 4.67 6.61
CA GLN A 122 -1.34 5.97 7.29
C GLN A 122 -1.03 7.11 6.32
N GLY A 123 -0.55 6.77 5.12
CA GLY A 123 -0.19 7.78 4.15
C GLY A 123 0.22 7.21 2.81
N ALA A 124 0.23 8.07 1.80
CA ALA A 124 0.76 7.76 0.49
C ALA A 124 1.58 8.94 -0.04
N ARG A 125 2.62 8.66 -0.82
CA ARG A 125 3.41 9.70 -1.49
C ARG A 125 3.82 9.30 -2.90
N ARG A 126 3.95 10.27 -3.79
CA ARG A 126 4.52 10.05 -5.13
C ARG A 126 6.03 10.24 -5.08
N GLU A 127 6.81 9.27 -5.55
CA GLU A 127 8.27 9.41 -5.65
C GLU A 127 8.66 10.11 -6.96
N LYS A 128 9.73 10.92 -6.91
CA LYS A 128 10.34 11.52 -8.10
C LYS A 128 10.96 10.39 -8.94
N SER A 129 10.69 10.36 -10.24
CA SER A 129 11.37 9.44 -11.17
C SER A 129 12.90 9.59 -11.02
N SER A 130 13.55 8.66 -10.33
CA SER A 130 14.99 8.67 -10.07
C SER A 130 15.84 8.31 -11.30
N SER A 131 15.22 8.04 -12.46
CA SER A 131 15.95 7.89 -13.72
C SER A 131 16.07 9.24 -14.43
N GLY A 132 17.31 9.74 -14.56
CA GLY A 132 17.68 10.91 -15.35
C GLY A 132 17.39 10.85 -16.86
N LYS A 133 16.47 9.99 -17.33
CA LYS A 133 15.92 10.00 -18.69
C LYS A 133 14.51 9.44 -18.71
N ARG A 134 13.52 10.33 -18.71
CA ARG A 134 12.33 10.29 -19.58
C ARG A 134 11.65 11.66 -19.49
N LYS A 135 11.97 12.53 -20.45
CA LYS A 135 11.07 13.62 -20.83
C LYS A 135 9.83 12.95 -21.42
N MET A 136 8.74 12.88 -20.67
CA MET A 136 7.42 12.96 -21.27
C MET A 136 7.03 14.43 -21.21
N ALA A 137 6.68 14.97 -22.37
CA ALA A 137 6.35 16.38 -22.54
C ALA A 137 5.11 16.72 -21.70
N GLY A 138 5.21 17.82 -20.95
CA GLY A 138 4.09 18.41 -20.20
C GLY A 138 3.80 17.73 -18.87
N ASP A 139 4.57 18.06 -17.83
CA ASP A 139 4.00 18.70 -16.65
C ASP A 139 5.07 18.90 -15.58
N ASP A 140 5.18 20.15 -15.17
CA ASP A 140 5.91 20.61 -13.99
C ASP A 140 5.09 20.20 -12.75
N VAL A 141 5.16 18.92 -12.34
CA VAL A 141 4.52 18.43 -11.11
C VAL A 141 5.53 18.50 -9.98
N SER A 142 5.55 19.63 -9.29
CA SER A 142 6.42 19.89 -8.15
C SER A 142 6.27 18.82 -7.04
N ASP A 143 7.44 18.40 -6.55
CA ASP A 143 7.80 17.88 -5.22
C ASP A 143 6.74 17.08 -4.42
N VAL A 144 6.96 15.76 -4.36
CA VAL A 144 6.46 14.82 -3.34
C VAL A 144 5.09 15.19 -2.76
N VAL A 145 4.00 14.83 -3.46
CA VAL A 145 2.65 14.89 -2.85
C VAL A 145 2.61 13.87 -1.71
N ILE A 146 2.34 14.31 -0.48
CA ILE A 146 2.20 13.47 0.71
C ILE A 146 0.75 13.55 1.20
N CYS A 147 0.04 12.43 1.16
CA CYS A 147 -1.36 12.31 1.57
C CYS A 147 -1.46 11.68 2.94
N TRP A 148 -1.40 12.50 4.00
CA TRP A 148 -1.59 12.06 5.40
C TRP A 148 -2.84 12.67 6.04
N ALA A 149 -3.14 13.94 5.72
CA ALA A 149 -4.38 14.62 6.11
C ALA A 149 -5.33 14.70 4.92
N ASN A 150 -6.64 14.61 5.16
CA ASN A 150 -7.64 14.56 4.10
C ASN A 150 -7.30 13.51 3.04
N PHE A 151 -6.94 12.31 3.52
CA PHE A 151 -6.28 11.26 2.74
C PHE A 151 -6.98 11.02 1.41
N PHE A 152 -8.30 10.83 1.43
CA PHE A 152 -9.09 10.54 0.24
C PHE A 152 -9.02 11.65 -0.82
N MET A 153 -9.16 12.92 -0.42
CA MET A 153 -9.11 14.02 -1.39
C MET A 153 -7.69 14.27 -1.91
N CYS A 154 -6.67 14.15 -1.04
CA CYS A 154 -5.28 14.25 -1.48
C CYS A 154 -4.95 13.17 -2.52
N MET A 155 -5.41 11.93 -2.28
CA MET A 155 -5.25 10.81 -3.19
C MET A 155 -5.96 11.04 -4.52
N VAL A 156 -7.19 11.57 -4.52
CA VAL A 156 -7.89 12.01 -5.74
C VAL A 156 -7.03 12.98 -6.55
N ASN A 157 -6.50 14.01 -5.91
CA ASN A 157 -5.66 15.02 -6.58
C ASN A 157 -4.36 14.41 -7.13
N MET A 158 -3.76 13.45 -6.42
CA MET A 158 -2.55 12.76 -6.85
C MET A 158 -2.75 12.00 -8.18
N VAL A 159 -3.91 11.36 -8.36
CA VAL A 159 -4.21 10.57 -9.57
C VAL A 159 -4.91 11.36 -10.67
N ALA A 160 -5.54 12.49 -10.36
CA ALA A 160 -6.19 13.34 -11.35
C ALA A 160 -5.24 13.70 -12.52
N GLY A 161 -3.99 14.04 -12.20
CA GLY A 161 -2.99 14.39 -13.21
C GLY A 161 -2.66 13.28 -14.22
N ILE A 162 -2.80 12.00 -13.86
CA ILE A 162 -2.54 10.88 -14.80
C ILE A 162 -3.78 10.49 -15.62
N LEU A 163 -4.97 10.85 -15.15
CA LEU A 163 -6.21 10.64 -15.87
C LEU A 163 -6.39 11.68 -16.98
N THR A 164 -5.84 12.89 -16.81
CA THR A 164 -5.93 13.99 -17.78
C THR A 164 -4.80 14.03 -18.81
N ALA A 165 -3.63 13.47 -18.50
CA ALA A 165 -2.42 13.53 -19.34
C ALA A 165 -2.48 12.75 -20.68
N ALA A 166 -3.66 12.32 -21.15
CA ALA A 166 -3.82 11.61 -22.44
C ALA A 166 -4.90 12.20 -23.36
N ILE A 167 -5.33 13.44 -23.11
CA ILE A 167 -6.19 14.19 -24.02
C ILE A 167 -5.37 15.21 -24.84
N GLY A 168 -4.03 15.20 -24.72
CA GLY A 168 -3.10 16.05 -25.46
C GLY A 168 -2.39 15.33 -26.59
#